data_AF-A0A2P9DCW7-F1
#
_entry.id   AF-A0A2P9DCW7-F1
#
_cell.length_a   1.000
_cell.length_b   1.000
_cell.length_c   1.000
_cell.angle_alpha   90.00
_cell.angle_beta   90.00
_cell.angle_gamma   90.00
#
_symmetry.space_group_name_H-M   'P 1'
#
loop_
_entity.id
_entity.type
_entity.pdbx_description
1 polymer ?
#
loop_
_entity_poly.entity_id
_entity_poly.type
_entity_poly.pdbx_seq_one_letter_code
_entity_poly.pdbx_strand_id
1 'polypeptide(L)'
;MALICIGSVCFSLFHIGVIILLIINYFSSHIKKILPSFFKNPNKEEIDKHIGNILEAKRKNKQLEQSIYIELKDTGSLNQVFSSTQNSSIVIKFGAVWCKPCNKIKEYFKNQLNYYFVTLVDIDVDIHPKLNDQHNIKALPTFEFYFNLNNEWVLVHTVEGANQNDIEKAFQKYCLEKPK
;
A
#
# COMPACT_ATOMS: atom_id res chain seq x y z
N MET A 1 -35.64 -11.91 33.70
CA MET A 1 -34.80 -10.78 33.28
C MET A 1 -33.73 -10.60 34.34
N ALA A 2 -32.45 -10.63 33.96
CA ALA A 2 -31.38 -10.49 34.94
C ALA A 2 -31.23 -9.01 35.33
N LEU A 3 -31.28 -8.72 36.63
CA LEU A 3 -31.17 -7.39 37.22
C LEU A 3 -29.91 -7.36 38.08
N ILE A 4 -29.13 -6.28 37.97
CA ILE A 4 -28.05 -6.00 38.91
C ILE A 4 -28.57 -4.92 39.85
N CYS A 5 -28.62 -5.22 41.14
CA CYS A 5 -28.98 -4.25 42.16
C CYS A 5 -27.73 -3.82 42.92
N ILE A 6 -27.50 -2.50 43.01
CA ILE A 6 -26.42 -1.91 43.81
C ILE A 6 -27.12 -1.04 44.86
N GLY A 7 -27.18 -1.54 46.09
CA GLY A 7 -27.99 -0.93 47.16
C GLY A 7 -29.48 -1.02 46.85
N SER A 8 -30.21 0.09 47.03
CA SER A 8 -31.67 0.16 46.84
C SER A 8 -32.12 0.31 45.38
N VAL A 9 -31.20 0.32 44.41
CA VAL A 9 -31.49 0.58 42.99
C VAL A 9 -31.15 -0.64 42.16
N CYS A 10 -32.11 -1.10 41.34
CA CYS A 10 -31.96 -2.22 40.43
C CYS A 10 -31.93 -1.74 38.98
N PHE A 11 -30.88 -2.08 38.25
CA PHE A 11 -30.74 -1.80 36.83
C PHE A 11 -30.93 -3.08 36.02
N SER A 12 -31.75 -3.01 34.97
CA SER A 12 -31.80 -4.10 33.99
C SER A 12 -30.44 -4.21 33.33
N LEU A 13 -29.88 -5.42 33.28
CA LEU A 13 -28.62 -5.71 32.61
C LEU A 13 -28.60 -5.23 31.14
N PHE A 14 -29.78 -5.11 30.54
CA PHE A 14 -29.95 -4.57 29.19
C PHE A 14 -29.52 -3.10 29.09
N HIS A 15 -29.86 -2.25 30.06
CA HIS A 15 -29.47 -0.84 30.05
C HIS A 15 -27.97 -0.66 30.29
N ILE A 16 -27.39 -1.47 31.17
CA ILE A 16 -25.93 -1.49 31.38
C ILE A 16 -25.22 -1.89 30.09
N GLY A 17 -25.72 -2.91 29.38
CA GLY A 17 -25.19 -3.34 28.09
C GLY A 17 -25.23 -2.24 27.02
N VAL A 18 -26.35 -1.53 26.89
CA VAL A 18 -26.48 -0.42 25.93
C VAL A 18 -25.53 0.73 26.26
N ILE A 19 -25.40 1.11 27.53
CA ILE A 19 -24.49 2.17 27.97
C ILE A 19 -23.02 1.78 27.72
N ILE A 20 -22.64 0.54 28.04
CA ILE A 20 -21.30 0.01 27.76
C ILE A 20 -21.02 0.02 26.25
N LEU A 21 -21.97 -0.41 25.41
CA LEU A 21 -21.81 -0.39 23.96
C LEU A 21 -21.65 1.03 23.42
N LEU A 22 -22.39 2.01 23.95
CA LEU A 22 -22.25 3.42 23.56
C LEU A 22 -20.89 3.99 23.97
N ILE A 23 -20.41 3.65 25.18
CA ILE A 23 -19.09 4.07 25.66
C ILE A 23 -17.98 3.42 24.82
N ILE A 24 -18.06 2.12 24.55
CA ILE A 24 -17.11 1.40 23.69
C ILE A 24 -17.12 2.00 22.28
N ASN A 25 -18.29 2.25 21.69
CA ASN A 25 -18.39 2.81 20.34
C ASN A 25 -17.81 4.23 20.27
N TYR A 26 -18.15 5.10 21.24
CA TYR A 26 -17.64 6.46 21.35
C TYR A 26 -16.11 6.48 21.52
N PHE A 27 -15.59 5.68 22.45
CA PHE A 27 -14.16 5.59 22.68
C PHE A 27 -13.43 4.87 21.54
N SER A 28 -14.02 3.89 20.85
CA SER A 28 -13.37 3.21 19.74
C SER A 28 -13.00 4.15 18.59
N SER A 29 -13.84 5.16 18.34
CA SER A 29 -13.60 6.20 17.33
C SER A 29 -12.45 7.13 17.75
N HIS A 30 -12.36 7.45 19.05
CA HIS A 30 -11.32 8.35 19.58
C HIS A 30 -9.99 7.65 19.87
N ILE A 31 -9.99 6.41 20.35
CA ILE A 31 -8.79 5.60 20.63
C ILE A 31 -8.01 5.33 19.34
N LYS A 32 -8.69 5.09 18.21
CA LYS A 32 -8.02 4.95 16.90
C LYS A 32 -7.24 6.19 16.49
N LYS A 33 -7.68 7.39 16.89
CA LYS A 33 -6.97 8.65 16.64
C LYS A 33 -5.86 8.93 17.66
N ILE A 34 -6.04 8.50 18.91
CA ILE A 34 -5.10 8.76 20.02
C ILE A 34 -3.92 7.77 20.02
N LEU A 35 -4.15 6.51 19.63
CA LEU A 35 -3.15 5.44 19.70
C LEU A 35 -2.98 4.70 18.35
N PRO A 36 -2.64 5.40 17.25
CA PRO A 36 -2.44 4.78 15.94
C PRO A 36 -1.29 3.75 15.93
N SER A 37 -0.31 3.90 16.84
CA SER A 37 0.79 2.96 17.03
C SER A 37 0.36 1.60 17.59
N PHE A 38 -0.73 1.53 18.34
CA PHE A 38 -1.19 0.29 18.97
C PHE A 38 -1.98 -0.62 18.01
N PHE A 39 -2.49 -0.04 16.92
CA PHE A 39 -3.13 -0.77 15.82
C PHE A 39 -2.17 -1.06 14.66
N LYS A 40 -0.86 -0.80 14.80
CA LYS A 40 0.14 -1.22 13.81
C LYS A 40 0.27 -2.75 13.85
N ASN A 41 0.09 -3.37 12.70
CA ASN A 41 0.32 -4.81 12.54
C ASN A 41 1.83 -5.09 12.75
N PRO A 42 2.22 -5.91 13.74
CA PRO A 42 3.62 -6.19 14.06
C PRO A 42 4.40 -6.73 12.84
N ASN A 43 3.73 -7.47 11.95
CA ASN A 43 4.33 -8.00 10.72
C ASN A 43 4.78 -6.87 9.75
N LYS A 44 4.02 -5.77 9.65
CA LYS A 44 4.35 -4.69 8.71
C LYS A 44 5.59 -3.91 9.12
N GLU A 45 5.78 -3.68 10.42
CA GLU A 45 6.95 -2.96 10.93
C GLU A 45 8.23 -3.78 10.77
N GLU A 46 8.16 -5.09 10.97
CA GLU A 46 9.26 -6.01 10.69
C GLU A 46 9.62 -6.04 9.20
N ILE A 47 8.62 -6.12 8.31
CA ILE A 47 8.80 -6.04 6.85
C ILE A 47 9.46 -4.70 6.47
N ASP A 48 8.95 -3.58 6.98
CA ASP A 48 9.50 -2.24 6.72
C ASP A 48 10.97 -2.15 7.12
N LYS A 49 11.32 -2.66 8.31
CA LYS A 49 12.70 -2.70 8.81
C LYS A 49 13.59 -3.59 7.94
N HIS A 50 13.07 -4.75 7.51
CA HIS A 50 13.81 -5.69 6.68
C HIS A 50 14.11 -5.09 5.28
N ILE A 51 13.11 -4.45 4.66
CA ILE A 51 13.29 -3.72 3.39
C ILE A 51 14.34 -2.62 3.55
N GLY A 52 14.26 -1.82 4.62
CA GLY A 52 15.25 -0.77 4.91
C GLY A 52 16.68 -1.31 4.93
N ASN A 53 16.90 -2.42 5.65
CA ASN A 53 18.21 -3.07 5.72
C ASN A 53 18.70 -3.58 4.35
N ILE A 54 17.81 -4.17 3.54
CA ILE A 54 18.14 -4.64 2.18
C ILE A 54 18.53 -3.47 1.28
N LEU A 55 17.76 -2.39 1.31
CA LEU A 55 18.03 -1.20 0.52
C LEU A 55 19.38 -0.57 0.91
N GLU A 56 19.69 -0.48 2.20
CA GLU A 56 21.01 -0.03 2.67
C GLU A 56 22.16 -0.91 2.18
N ALA A 57 22.00 -2.24 2.24
CA ALA A 57 23.01 -3.18 1.77
C ALA A 57 23.25 -3.06 0.25
N LYS A 58 22.17 -2.96 -0.54
CA LYS A 58 22.25 -2.77 -2.01
C LYS A 58 22.93 -1.46 -2.40
N ARG A 59 22.64 -0.36 -1.70
CA ARG A 59 23.32 0.93 -1.90
C ARG A 59 24.84 0.81 -1.69
N LYS A 60 25.27 0.11 -0.64
CA LYS A 60 26.71 -0.09 -0.34
C LYS A 60 27.44 -0.91 -1.41
N ASN A 61 26.76 -1.90 -1.98
CA ASN A 61 27.36 -2.82 -2.96
C ASN A 61 27.40 -2.26 -4.40
N LYS A 62 26.91 -1.02 -4.65
CA LYS A 62 26.85 -0.38 -5.98
C LYS A 62 26.28 -1.29 -7.07
N GLN A 63 25.29 -2.12 -6.73
CA GLN A 63 24.62 -2.98 -7.69
C GLN A 63 23.75 -2.09 -8.60
N LEU A 64 24.21 -1.84 -9.82
CA LEU A 64 23.42 -1.13 -10.83
C LEU A 64 22.36 -2.09 -11.39
N GLU A 65 21.11 -1.85 -11.03
CA GLU A 65 19.97 -2.48 -11.67
C GLU A 65 19.48 -1.58 -12.82
N GLN A 66 18.80 -2.15 -13.82
CA GLN A 66 18.21 -1.34 -14.89
C GLN A 66 16.77 -0.97 -14.52
N SER A 67 16.43 0.32 -14.57
CA SER A 67 15.04 0.75 -14.37
C SER A 67 14.24 0.52 -15.64
N ILE A 68 13.02 -0.01 -15.52
CA ILE A 68 12.17 -0.38 -16.68
C ILE A 68 10.78 0.23 -16.51
N TYR A 69 10.19 0.81 -17.56
CA TYR A 69 8.78 1.19 -17.60
C TYR A 69 8.03 0.36 -18.64
N ILE A 70 6.87 -0.18 -18.25
CA ILE A 70 6.04 -1.04 -19.08
C ILE A 70 4.60 -0.50 -19.04
N GLU A 71 4.05 -0.16 -20.20
CA GLU A 71 2.61 0.02 -20.36
C GLU A 71 2.02 -1.33 -20.77
N LEU A 72 1.24 -1.95 -19.88
CA LEU A 72 0.77 -3.32 -20.07
C LEU A 72 -0.31 -3.35 -21.15
N LYS A 73 0.05 -3.85 -22.34
CA LYS A 73 -0.89 -4.08 -23.45
C LYS A 73 -1.83 -5.23 -23.14
N ASP A 74 -2.93 -5.34 -23.87
CA ASP A 74 -3.95 -6.41 -23.73
C ASP A 74 -3.36 -7.84 -23.76
N THR A 75 -2.37 -8.08 -24.63
CA THR A 75 -1.66 -9.37 -24.71
C THR A 75 -0.54 -9.54 -23.68
N GLY A 76 -0.28 -8.52 -22.86
CA GLY A 76 0.81 -8.51 -21.88
C GLY A 76 0.48 -9.34 -20.65
N SER A 77 1.47 -10.07 -20.12
CA SER A 77 1.31 -10.84 -18.89
C SER A 77 2.03 -10.18 -17.71
N LEU A 78 1.26 -9.76 -16.71
CA LEU A 78 1.83 -9.21 -15.47
C LEU A 78 2.77 -10.22 -14.78
N ASN A 79 2.42 -11.51 -14.79
CA ASN A 79 3.25 -12.57 -14.20
C ASN A 79 4.64 -12.65 -14.84
N GLN A 80 4.74 -12.44 -16.15
CA GLN A 80 6.05 -12.42 -16.83
C GLN A 80 6.91 -11.26 -16.34
N VAL A 81 6.33 -10.10 -16.01
CA VAL A 81 7.07 -8.97 -15.44
C VAL A 81 7.66 -9.36 -14.07
N PHE A 82 6.85 -9.98 -13.21
CA PHE A 82 7.30 -10.48 -11.90
C PHE A 82 8.41 -11.54 -12.00
N SER A 83 8.39 -12.39 -13.03
CA SER A 83 9.41 -13.43 -13.21
C SER A 83 10.69 -12.96 -13.91
N SER A 84 10.66 -11.87 -14.66
CA SER A 84 11.78 -11.43 -15.52
C SER A 84 12.54 -10.22 -14.99
N THR A 85 11.93 -9.44 -14.09
CA THR A 85 12.61 -8.27 -13.51
C THR A 85 13.79 -8.69 -12.65
N GLN A 86 14.88 -7.92 -12.75
CA GLN A 86 16.04 -8.04 -11.85
C GLN A 86 15.99 -7.01 -10.72
N ASN A 87 15.09 -6.01 -10.81
CA ASN A 87 14.89 -5.03 -9.76
C ASN A 87 14.29 -5.67 -8.53
N SER A 88 14.68 -5.21 -7.34
CA SER A 88 14.05 -5.65 -6.09
C SER A 88 12.66 -5.06 -5.85
N SER A 89 12.30 -3.98 -6.55
CA SER A 89 10.98 -3.37 -6.46
C SER A 89 10.25 -3.33 -7.80
N ILE A 90 8.95 -3.61 -7.74
CA ILE A 90 7.98 -3.34 -8.80
C ILE A 90 6.97 -2.35 -8.24
N VAL A 91 6.64 -1.31 -9.01
CA VAL A 91 5.51 -0.42 -8.69
C VAL A 91 4.51 -0.49 -9.82
N ILE A 92 3.28 -0.87 -9.49
CA ILE A 92 2.16 -0.97 -10.42
C ILE A 92 1.27 0.23 -10.21
N LYS A 93 0.94 0.95 -11.27
CA LYS A 93 -0.09 2.00 -11.26
C LYS A 93 -1.30 1.52 -12.05
N PHE A 94 -2.43 1.38 -11.37
CA PHE A 94 -3.74 1.19 -11.97
C PHE A 94 -4.35 2.55 -12.31
N GLY A 95 -4.78 2.73 -13.56
CA GLY A 95 -5.40 3.96 -14.05
C GLY A 95 -6.40 3.69 -15.17
N ALA A 96 -6.91 4.76 -15.77
CA ALA A 96 -7.75 4.70 -16.96
C ALA A 96 -7.55 5.97 -17.80
N VAL A 97 -7.80 5.90 -19.12
CA VAL A 97 -7.66 7.05 -20.02
C VAL A 97 -8.56 8.23 -19.62
N TRP A 98 -9.80 7.95 -19.20
CA TRP A 98 -10.77 8.98 -18.80
C TRP A 98 -10.51 9.56 -17.40
N CYS A 99 -9.59 8.95 -16.62
CA CYS A 99 -9.28 9.39 -15.27
C CYS A 99 -8.33 10.60 -15.27
N LYS A 100 -8.89 11.80 -15.09
CA LYS A 100 -8.13 13.07 -14.99
C LYS A 100 -6.96 13.04 -13.98
N PRO A 101 -7.11 12.59 -12.72
CA PRO A 101 -5.98 12.52 -11.80
C PRO A 101 -4.91 11.52 -12.24
N CYS A 102 -5.29 10.42 -12.91
CA CYS A 102 -4.35 9.45 -13.48
C CYS A 102 -3.47 10.09 -14.56
N ASN A 103 -4.08 10.89 -15.45
CA ASN A 103 -3.34 11.59 -16.50
C ASN A 103 -2.36 12.63 -15.94
N LYS A 104 -2.74 13.35 -14.87
CA LYS A 104 -1.87 14.33 -14.20
C LYS A 104 -0.59 13.71 -13.64
N ILE A 105 -0.68 12.49 -13.11
CA ILE A 105 0.44 11.82 -12.43
C ILE A 105 1.22 10.86 -13.34
N LYS A 106 0.73 10.57 -14.56
CA LYS A 106 1.34 9.58 -15.48
C LYS A 106 2.80 9.91 -15.79
N GLU A 107 3.10 11.18 -16.08
CA GLU A 107 4.47 11.60 -16.42
C GLU A 107 5.40 11.62 -15.21
N TYR A 108 4.91 12.08 -14.05
CA TYR A 108 5.65 11.96 -12.79
C TYR A 108 6.00 10.50 -12.49
N PHE A 109 5.04 9.58 -12.61
CA PHE A 109 5.26 8.16 -12.40
C PHE A 109 6.35 7.59 -13.32
N LYS A 110 6.29 7.88 -14.63
CA LYS A 110 7.35 7.49 -15.58
C LYS A 110 8.72 8.03 -15.20
N ASN A 111 8.79 9.28 -14.76
CA ASN A 111 10.05 9.93 -14.40
C ASN A 111 10.71 9.36 -13.15
N GLN A 112 10.03 8.53 -12.36
CA GLN A 112 10.65 7.82 -11.23
C GLN A 112 11.79 6.89 -11.67
N LEU A 113 11.84 6.47 -12.95
CA LEU A 113 12.98 5.75 -13.51
C LEU A 113 14.31 6.53 -13.42
N ASN A 114 14.26 7.86 -13.39
CA ASN A 114 15.46 8.70 -13.29
C ASN A 114 16.03 8.70 -11.86
N TYR A 115 15.20 8.41 -10.87
CA TYR A 115 15.53 8.52 -9.46
C TYR A 115 15.67 7.17 -8.76
N TYR A 116 15.05 6.10 -9.30
CA TYR A 116 15.00 4.80 -8.66
C TYR A 116 15.38 3.66 -9.60
N PHE A 117 16.03 2.64 -9.03
CA PHE A 117 16.17 1.31 -9.60
C PHE A 117 14.88 0.53 -9.32
N VAL A 118 13.99 0.48 -10.32
CA VAL A 118 12.62 -0.02 -10.16
C VAL A 118 12.03 -0.45 -11.50
N THR A 119 11.14 -1.44 -11.47
CA THR A 119 10.27 -1.79 -12.59
C THR A 119 8.90 -1.15 -12.38
N LEU A 120 8.52 -0.25 -13.28
CA LEU A 120 7.23 0.45 -13.26
C LEU A 120 6.28 -0.20 -14.27
N VAL A 121 5.07 -0.50 -13.83
CA VAL A 121 4.02 -1.06 -14.68
C VAL A 121 2.80 -0.14 -14.66
N ASP A 122 2.36 0.29 -15.82
CA ASP A 122 1.15 1.09 -16.01
C ASP A 122 0.05 0.18 -16.57
N ILE A 123 -1.03 0.02 -15.81
CA ILE A 123 -2.15 -0.86 -16.15
C ILE A 123 -3.40 -0.01 -16.31
N ASP A 124 -3.99 -0.08 -17.49
CA ASP A 124 -5.33 0.46 -17.74
C ASP A 124 -6.38 -0.56 -17.29
N VAL A 125 -7.25 -0.17 -16.36
CA VAL A 125 -8.28 -1.05 -15.79
C VAL A 125 -9.40 -1.38 -16.77
N ASP A 126 -9.61 -0.55 -17.80
CA ASP A 126 -10.61 -0.81 -18.84
C ASP A 126 -10.10 -1.86 -19.84
N ILE A 127 -8.78 -1.91 -20.05
CA ILE A 127 -8.11 -2.95 -20.86
C ILE A 127 -7.97 -4.25 -20.05
N HIS A 128 -7.67 -4.14 -18.75
CA HIS A 128 -7.38 -5.28 -17.87
C HIS A 128 -8.37 -5.41 -16.69
N PRO A 129 -9.67 -5.63 -16.93
CA PRO A 129 -10.67 -5.68 -15.86
C PRO A 129 -10.44 -6.83 -14.89
N LYS A 130 -9.88 -7.95 -15.36
CA LYS A 130 -9.54 -9.09 -14.47
C LYS A 130 -8.46 -8.72 -13.45
N LEU A 131 -7.45 -7.95 -13.85
CA LEU A 131 -6.39 -7.49 -12.94
C LEU A 131 -6.96 -6.48 -11.93
N ASN A 132 -7.84 -5.57 -12.38
CA ASN A 132 -8.56 -4.66 -11.49
C ASN A 132 -9.32 -5.42 -10.39
N ASP A 133 -10.05 -6.47 -10.76
CA ASP A 133 -10.84 -7.26 -9.81
C ASP A 133 -9.97 -8.10 -8.88
N GLN A 134 -8.93 -8.76 -9.42
CA GLN A 134 -7.99 -9.58 -8.66
C GLN A 134 -7.21 -8.77 -7.62
N HIS A 135 -6.79 -7.55 -7.98
CA HIS A 135 -6.10 -6.63 -7.08
C HIS A 135 -7.08 -5.79 -6.24
N ASN A 136 -8.39 -6.00 -6.40
CA ASN A 136 -9.45 -5.37 -5.61
C ASN A 136 -9.36 -3.83 -5.64
N ILE A 137 -9.04 -3.24 -6.79
CA ILE A 137 -8.84 -1.79 -6.95
C ILE A 137 -10.16 -1.04 -6.68
N LYS A 138 -10.12 -0.04 -5.79
CA LYS A 138 -11.31 0.74 -5.35
C LYS A 138 -11.32 2.19 -5.77
N ALA A 139 -10.16 2.74 -6.12
CA ALA A 139 -9.99 4.12 -6.54
C ALA A 139 -8.96 4.21 -7.66
N LEU A 140 -8.99 5.30 -8.44
CA LEU A 140 -8.00 5.58 -9.46
C LEU A 140 -7.38 6.97 -9.28
N PRO A 141 -6.06 7.13 -9.47
CA PRO A 141 -5.09 6.04 -9.64
C PRO A 141 -4.86 5.29 -8.32
N THR A 142 -4.44 4.03 -8.41
CA THR A 142 -3.92 3.26 -7.26
C THR A 142 -2.52 2.76 -7.60
N PHE A 143 -1.61 2.92 -6.64
CA PHE A 143 -0.22 2.49 -6.75
C PHE A 143 0.03 1.35 -5.78
N GLU A 144 0.46 0.20 -6.30
CA GLU A 144 0.88 -0.95 -5.50
C GLU A 144 2.39 -1.10 -5.56
N PHE A 145 3.02 -1.14 -4.39
CA PHE A 145 4.45 -1.32 -4.22
C PHE A 145 4.71 -2.77 -3.84
N TYR A 146 5.43 -3.47 -4.70
CA TYR A 146 5.90 -4.82 -4.47
C TYR A 146 7.41 -4.83 -4.23
N PHE A 147 7.84 -5.67 -3.30
CA PHE A 147 9.25 -5.88 -3.02
C PHE A 147 9.57 -7.37 -3.01
N ASN A 148 10.71 -7.75 -3.59
CA ASN A 148 11.20 -9.11 -3.55
C ASN A 148 11.91 -9.37 -2.22
N LEU A 149 11.30 -10.19 -1.37
CA LEU A 149 11.83 -10.62 -0.09
C LEU A 149 12.06 -12.13 -0.15
N ASN A 150 13.31 -12.55 0.00
CA ASN A 150 13.68 -13.97 0.00
C ASN A 150 13.13 -14.76 -1.20
N ASN A 151 13.21 -14.17 -2.40
CA ASN A 151 12.68 -14.71 -3.67
C ASN A 151 11.14 -14.75 -3.79
N GLU A 152 10.41 -14.11 -2.88
CA GLU A 152 8.95 -13.96 -2.95
C GLU A 152 8.56 -12.50 -3.14
N TRP A 153 7.54 -12.26 -3.97
CA TRP A 153 7.00 -10.93 -4.19
C TRP A 153 5.93 -10.61 -3.15
N VAL A 154 6.18 -9.59 -2.34
CA VAL A 154 5.27 -9.16 -1.29
C VAL A 154 4.71 -7.79 -1.64
N LEU A 155 3.39 -7.62 -1.56
CA LEU A 155 2.74 -6.30 -1.61
C LEU A 155 3.01 -5.58 -0.28
N VAL A 156 3.91 -4.59 -0.31
CA VAL A 156 4.39 -3.91 0.91
C VAL A 156 3.64 -2.62 1.19
N HIS A 157 3.08 -2.00 0.14
CA HIS A 157 2.31 -0.77 0.30
C HIS A 157 1.34 -0.51 -0.84
N THR A 158 0.27 0.22 -0.53
CA THR A 158 -0.71 0.71 -1.51
C THR A 158 -0.97 2.19 -1.23
N VAL A 159 -0.99 3.01 -2.28
CA VAL A 159 -1.35 4.42 -2.22
C VAL A 159 -2.51 4.66 -3.18
N GLU A 160 -3.61 5.23 -2.68
CA GLU A 160 -4.75 5.62 -3.49
C GLU A 160 -4.75 7.13 -3.76
N GLY A 161 -5.10 7.52 -4.98
CA GLY A 161 -5.17 8.91 -5.41
C GLY A 161 -3.84 9.45 -5.96
N ALA A 162 -3.90 10.70 -6.45
CA ALA A 162 -2.80 11.33 -7.18
C ALA A 162 -2.02 12.36 -6.33
N ASN A 163 -1.91 12.15 -5.02
CA ASN A 163 -1.08 13.01 -4.17
C ASN A 163 0.40 12.65 -4.35
N GLN A 164 1.12 13.49 -5.09
CA GLN A 164 2.53 13.27 -5.41
C GLN A 164 3.42 13.12 -4.16
N ASN A 165 3.14 13.83 -3.07
CA ASN A 165 3.94 13.74 -1.85
C ASN A 165 3.82 12.38 -1.16
N ASP A 166 2.62 11.80 -1.16
CA ASP A 166 2.38 10.50 -0.53
C ASP A 166 2.97 9.37 -1.37
N ILE A 167 2.87 9.50 -2.70
CA ILE A 167 3.50 8.58 -3.66
C ILE A 167 5.03 8.63 -3.52
N GLU A 168 5.62 9.83 -3.46
CA GLU A 168 7.07 10.02 -3.30
C GLU A 168 7.59 9.42 -1.98
N LYS A 169 6.89 9.64 -0.87
CA LYS A 169 7.23 9.01 0.41
C LYS A 169 7.22 7.48 0.33
N ALA A 170 6.29 6.91 -0.43
CA ALA A 170 6.27 5.47 -0.68
C ALA A 170 7.46 5.02 -1.52
N PHE A 171 7.81 5.74 -2.59
CA PHE A 171 9.03 5.46 -3.38
C PHE A 171 10.29 5.50 -2.51
N GLN A 172 10.48 6.54 -1.71
CA GLN A 172 11.64 6.67 -0.82
C GLN A 172 11.75 5.51 0.18
N LYS A 173 10.61 5.00 0.65
CA LYS A 173 10.56 3.93 1.64
C LYS A 173 10.73 2.53 1.04
N TYR A 174 10.17 2.27 -0.15
CA TYR A 174 10.06 0.93 -0.70
C TYR A 174 10.82 0.71 -2.01
N CYS A 175 11.55 1.70 -2.52
CA CYS A 175 12.36 1.58 -3.74
C CYS A 175 13.83 1.96 -3.50
N LEU A 176 14.71 1.38 -4.31
CA LEU A 176 16.14 1.67 -4.26
C LEU A 176 16.45 2.96 -5.01
N GLU A 177 16.75 4.02 -4.28
CA GLU A 177 17.15 5.32 -4.85
C GLU A 177 18.52 5.22 -5.54
N LYS A 178 18.63 5.84 -6.71
CA LYS A 178 19.89 5.97 -7.45
C LYS A 178 20.84 6.93 -6.74
N PRO A 179 22.17 6.70 -6.81
CA PRO A 179 23.13 7.68 -6.30
C PRO A 179 23.01 9.00 -7.08
N LYS A 180 23.15 10.11 -6.36
CA LYS A 180 23.21 11.46 -6.94
C LYS A 180 24.53 11.73 -7.64
#